data_AF-A0AAP0JRB3-F1
#
_entry.id   AF-A0AAP0JRB3-F1
#
_cell.length_a   1.000
_cell.length_b   1.000
_cell.length_c   1.000
_cell.angle_alpha   90.00
_cell.angle_beta   90.00
_cell.angle_gamma   90.00
#
_symmetry.space_group_name_H-M   'P 1'
#
loop_
_entity.id
_entity.type
_entity.pdbx_description
1 polymer ?
#
loop_
_entity_poly.entity_id
_entity_poly.type
_entity_poly.pdbx_seq_one_letter_code
_entity_poly.pdbx_strand_id
1 'polypeptide(L)'
;MHLRSLSIQSCAQFEGFLASNEEEIRSSPPPPPSSSSYCVETLELRDCSNILGLQLQWFVQLRDLTVVGCKGLQSLEGLQSLRNIEWLEIGRYSEELNDFPFLDAIEMGGHLISSLCYLHIYGWSHLKSLPEQI
;
A
#
# COMPACT_ATOMS: atom_id res chain seq x y z
N MET A 1 -17.79 -3.44 16.98
CA MET A 1 -17.68 -3.96 15.59
C MET A 1 -16.39 -3.39 15.03
N HIS A 2 -15.48 -4.23 14.55
CA HIS A 2 -14.22 -3.77 13.95
C HIS A 2 -14.39 -3.75 12.43
N LEU A 3 -13.96 -2.67 11.78
CA LEU A 3 -13.98 -2.54 10.33
C LEU A 3 -12.96 -3.54 9.73
N ARG A 4 -13.43 -4.44 8.87
CA ARG A 4 -12.60 -5.46 8.20
C ARG A 4 -12.35 -5.16 6.73
N SER A 5 -13.27 -4.47 6.08
CA SER A 5 -13.16 -4.11 4.68
C SER A 5 -13.32 -2.61 4.56
N LEU A 6 -12.39 -1.97 3.84
CA LEU A 6 -12.42 -0.56 3.56
C LEU A 6 -12.22 -0.36 2.06
N SER A 7 -13.22 0.23 1.41
CA SER A 7 -13.18 0.54 -0.01
C SER A 7 -13.44 2.03 -0.20
N ILE A 8 -12.53 2.71 -0.88
CA ILE A 8 -12.59 4.13 -1.20
C ILE A 8 -12.44 4.25 -2.71
N GLN A 9 -13.49 4.73 -3.36
CA GLN A 9 -13.56 4.80 -4.81
C GLN A 9 -13.95 6.20 -5.27
N SER A 10 -13.18 6.74 -6.22
CA SER A 10 -13.42 8.04 -6.85
C SER A 10 -13.50 9.20 -5.86
N CYS A 11 -12.86 9.07 -4.69
CA CYS A 11 -12.77 10.12 -3.68
C CYS A 11 -11.61 11.05 -4.01
N ALA A 12 -11.86 12.06 -4.85
CA ALA A 12 -10.82 13.00 -5.28
C ALA A 12 -10.22 13.82 -4.14
N GLN A 13 -10.93 14.00 -3.02
CA GLN A 13 -10.45 14.73 -1.83
C GLN A 13 -9.79 13.84 -0.79
N PHE A 14 -9.74 12.52 -1.01
CA PHE A 14 -9.11 11.62 -0.05
C PHE A 14 -7.59 11.70 -0.19
N GLU A 15 -6.94 12.15 0.88
CA GLU A 15 -5.49 12.40 0.92
C GLU A 15 -4.71 11.22 1.55
N GLY A 16 -5.41 10.29 2.21
CA GLY A 16 -4.81 9.10 2.81
C GLY A 16 -5.32 8.82 4.22
N PHE A 17 -4.68 7.85 4.87
CA PHE A 17 -5.01 7.41 6.24
C PHE A 17 -4.40 8.29 7.34
N LEU A 18 -3.61 9.29 6.95
CA LEU A 18 -3.02 10.31 7.81
C LEU A 18 -3.14 11.67 7.10
N ALA A 19 -4.19 12.41 7.43
CA ALA A 19 -4.22 13.85 7.14
C ALA A 19 -3.38 14.55 8.20
N SER A 20 -2.06 14.59 8.03
CA SER A 20 -1.20 15.37 8.93
C SER A 20 0.20 15.53 8.34
N ASN A 21 0.34 16.60 7.55
CA ASN A 21 1.40 17.59 7.62
C ASN A 21 2.79 17.05 8.03
N GLU A 22 3.74 17.03 7.08
CA GLU A 22 5.12 16.55 7.27
C GLU A 22 5.89 17.19 8.45
N GLU A 23 5.43 18.31 9.01
CA GLU A 23 6.06 18.99 10.14
C GLU A 23 5.81 18.34 11.51
N GLU A 24 4.71 17.59 11.69
CA GLU A 24 4.39 16.98 12.99
C GLU A 24 5.14 15.65 13.23
N ILE A 25 5.68 15.05 12.17
CA ILE A 25 6.44 13.78 12.19
C ILE A 25 7.80 13.94 12.88
N ARG A 26 8.42 15.14 12.84
CA ARG A 26 9.74 15.35 13.46
C ARG A 26 9.69 15.71 14.95
N SER A 27 8.51 16.05 15.47
CA SER A 27 8.36 16.58 16.83
C SER A 27 7.38 15.80 17.71
N SER A 28 6.50 14.97 17.13
CA SER A 28 5.67 14.06 17.90
C SER A 28 6.43 12.75 18.20
N PRO A 29 6.39 12.25 19.45
CA PRO A 29 6.92 10.92 19.73
C PRO A 29 6.15 9.92 18.87
N PRO A 30 6.82 8.91 18.28
CA PRO A 30 6.16 7.88 17.50
C PRO A 30 5.01 7.32 18.34
N PRO A 31 3.79 7.15 17.78
CA PRO A 31 2.69 6.59 18.53
C PRO A 31 3.17 5.26 19.15
N PRO A 32 2.84 5.01 20.43
CA PRO A 32 3.31 3.81 21.10
C PRO A 32 2.97 2.59 20.25
N PRO A 33 3.88 1.60 20.14
CA PRO A 33 3.80 0.47 19.20
C PRO A 33 2.63 -0.51 19.45
N SER A 34 1.59 -0.09 20.16
CA SER A 34 0.53 -0.94 20.70
C SER A 34 -0.91 -0.53 20.37
N SER A 35 -1.20 0.52 19.60
CA SER A 35 -2.60 1.03 19.54
C SER A 35 -3.27 1.31 18.19
N SER A 36 -2.68 1.01 17.03
CA SER A 36 -3.49 1.05 15.78
C SER A 36 -2.91 0.18 14.68
N SER A 37 -2.89 -1.14 14.88
CA SER A 37 -3.05 -2.02 13.73
C SER A 37 -4.50 -1.87 13.25
N TYR A 38 -4.67 -1.53 11.98
CA TYR A 38 -5.98 -1.62 11.38
C TYR A 38 -6.31 -3.12 11.26
N CYS A 39 -7.38 -3.57 11.90
CA CYS A 39 -7.92 -4.93 11.74
C CYS A 39 -8.60 -5.13 10.37
N VAL A 40 -8.17 -4.36 9.37
CA VAL A 40 -8.66 -4.39 8.00
C VAL A 40 -7.97 -5.54 7.29
N GLU A 41 -8.79 -6.44 6.75
CA GLU A 41 -8.40 -7.58 5.93
C GLU A 41 -8.41 -7.19 4.44
N THR A 42 -9.27 -6.25 4.05
CA THR A 42 -9.41 -5.81 2.66
C THR A 42 -9.32 -4.29 2.55
N LEU A 43 -8.36 -3.80 1.78
CA LEU A 43 -8.19 -2.38 1.45
C LEU A 43 -8.26 -2.17 -0.06
N GLU A 44 -9.23 -1.37 -0.48
CA GLU A 44 -9.38 -0.96 -1.88
C GLU A 44 -9.35 0.56 -2.00
N LEU A 45 -8.43 1.05 -2.81
CA LEU A 45 -8.32 2.45 -3.20
C LEU A 45 -8.40 2.52 -4.73
N ARG A 46 -9.47 3.09 -5.25
CA ARG A 46 -9.69 3.23 -6.69
C ARG A 46 -9.89 4.69 -7.07
N ASP A 47 -9.17 5.18 -8.07
CA ASP A 47 -9.29 6.53 -8.64
C ASP A 47 -9.24 7.67 -7.61
N CYS A 48 -8.36 7.53 -6.60
CA CYS A 48 -8.13 8.56 -5.57
C CYS A 48 -6.87 9.36 -5.91
N SER A 49 -7.04 10.51 -6.56
CA SER A 49 -5.93 11.28 -7.15
C SER A 49 -5.13 12.15 -6.17
N ASN A 50 -5.66 12.44 -4.97
CA ASN A 50 -4.96 13.30 -3.99
C ASN A 50 -4.11 12.51 -2.99
N ILE A 51 -4.07 11.18 -3.07
CA ILE A 51 -3.20 10.37 -2.23
C ILE A 51 -1.77 10.54 -2.76
N LEU A 52 -0.88 11.13 -1.96
CA LEU A 52 0.53 11.29 -2.32
C LEU A 52 1.40 10.11 -1.89
N GLY A 53 1.09 9.53 -0.72
CA GLY A 53 1.83 8.41 -0.16
C GLY A 53 0.92 7.46 0.59
N LEU A 54 1.25 6.17 0.53
CA LEU A 54 0.53 5.14 1.27
C LEU A 54 1.50 4.29 2.08
N GLN A 55 1.33 4.30 3.40
CA GLN A 55 2.09 3.48 4.34
C GLN A 55 1.22 2.29 4.78
N LEU A 56 1.67 1.09 4.44
CA LEU A 56 0.93 -0.16 4.65
C LEU A 56 1.33 -0.92 5.92
N GLN A 57 2.35 -0.42 6.63
CA GLN A 57 2.91 -1.08 7.83
C GLN A 57 1.90 -1.29 8.98
N TRP A 58 0.81 -0.52 9.00
CA TRP A 58 -0.23 -0.64 10.03
C TRP A 58 -1.34 -1.64 9.66
N PHE A 59 -1.36 -2.14 8.43
CA PHE A 59 -2.36 -3.08 7.92
C PHE A 59 -1.83 -4.52 8.00
N VAL A 60 -1.35 -4.94 9.17
CA VAL A 60 -0.72 -6.26 9.35
C VAL A 60 -1.64 -7.46 9.12
N GLN A 61 -2.97 -7.24 9.11
CA GLN A 61 -3.99 -8.27 8.84
C GLN A 61 -4.47 -8.27 7.39
N LEU A 62 -3.91 -7.43 6.52
CA LEU A 62 -4.36 -7.31 5.14
C LEU A 62 -4.13 -8.62 4.37
N ARG A 63 -5.19 -9.05 3.68
CA ARG A 63 -5.22 -10.18 2.75
C ARG A 63 -5.44 -9.72 1.32
N ASP A 64 -6.21 -8.64 1.16
CA ASP A 64 -6.59 -8.12 -0.15
C ASP A 64 -6.21 -6.64 -0.23
N LEU A 65 -5.28 -6.33 -1.14
CA LEU A 65 -4.89 -4.97 -1.46
C LEU A 65 -5.23 -4.67 -2.91
N THR A 66 -6.04 -3.64 -3.12
CA THR A 66 -6.25 -3.04 -4.42
C THR A 66 -5.90 -1.56 -4.34
N VAL A 67 -4.95 -1.10 -5.15
CA VAL A 67 -4.67 0.33 -5.32
C VAL A 67 -4.58 0.59 -6.83
N VAL A 68 -5.56 1.30 -7.38
CA VAL A 68 -5.70 1.45 -8.83
C VAL A 68 -6.10 2.87 -9.18
N GLY A 69 -5.45 3.46 -10.18
CA GLY A 69 -5.87 4.77 -10.72
C GLY A 69 -5.58 5.94 -9.77
N CYS A 70 -4.81 5.71 -8.70
CA CYS A 70 -4.37 6.74 -7.77
C CYS A 70 -3.20 7.53 -8.38
N LYS A 71 -3.50 8.47 -9.26
CA LYS A 71 -2.49 9.20 -10.06
C LYS A 71 -1.60 10.16 -9.26
N GLY A 72 -2.00 10.56 -8.06
CA GLY A 72 -1.14 11.36 -7.18
C GLY A 72 -0.14 10.53 -6.38
N LEU A 73 -0.26 9.19 -6.41
CA LEU A 73 0.51 8.32 -5.54
C LEU A 73 1.96 8.26 -6.02
N GLN A 74 2.86 8.85 -5.23
CA GLN A 74 4.29 8.94 -5.49
C GLN A 74 5.11 7.97 -4.64
N SER A 75 4.61 7.57 -3.46
CA SER A 75 5.26 6.57 -2.60
C SER A 75 4.28 5.50 -2.11
N LEU A 76 4.73 4.24 -2.14
CA LEU A 76 4.03 3.08 -1.59
C LEU A 76 5.00 2.29 -0.71
N GLU A 77 4.82 2.36 0.61
CA GLU A 77 5.76 1.82 1.60
C GLU A 77 5.08 0.83 2.54
N GLY A 78 5.88 -0.01 3.22
CA GLY A 78 5.39 -0.90 4.28
C GLY A 78 4.82 -2.23 3.79
N LEU A 79 4.95 -2.53 2.49
CA LEU A 79 4.56 -3.82 1.90
C LEU A 79 5.20 -5.01 2.61
N GLN A 80 6.46 -4.89 3.03
CA GLN A 80 7.20 -5.91 3.78
C GLN A 80 6.52 -6.33 5.10
N SER A 81 5.59 -5.52 5.61
CA SER A 81 4.84 -5.82 6.83
C SER A 81 3.58 -6.66 6.58
N LEU A 82 3.16 -6.82 5.31
CA LEU A 82 1.97 -7.57 4.92
C LEU A 82 2.26 -9.06 4.86
N ARG A 83 2.05 -9.76 5.98
CA ARG A 83 2.39 -11.19 6.12
C ARG A 83 1.32 -12.15 5.63
N ASN A 84 0.11 -11.66 5.41
CA ASN A 84 -1.06 -12.47 5.07
C ASN A 84 -1.64 -12.09 3.71
N ILE A 85 -0.91 -11.34 2.87
CA ILE A 85 -1.44 -10.87 1.60
C ILE A 85 -1.67 -12.07 0.67
N GLU A 86 -2.86 -12.19 0.13
CA GLU A 86 -3.24 -13.24 -0.81
C GLU A 86 -3.56 -12.65 -2.17
N TRP A 87 -4.17 -11.45 -2.19
CA TRP A 87 -4.56 -10.74 -3.39
C TRP A 87 -3.93 -9.35 -3.45
N LEU A 88 -3.28 -9.07 -4.57
CA LEU A 88 -2.64 -7.79 -4.82
C LEU A 88 -2.94 -7.31 -6.24
N GLU A 89 -3.69 -6.21 -6.33
CA GLU A 89 -3.96 -5.50 -7.57
C GLU A 89 -3.38 -4.08 -7.47
N ILE A 90 -2.43 -3.77 -8.34
CA ILE A 90 -1.75 -2.48 -8.37
C ILE A 90 -1.62 -1.94 -9.79
N GLY A 91 -1.96 -0.66 -10.01
CA GLY A 91 -1.78 -0.10 -11.35
C GLY A 91 -2.29 1.31 -11.59
N ARG A 92 -1.90 1.86 -12.74
CA ARG A 92 -2.32 3.20 -13.21
C ARG A 92 -2.01 4.34 -12.21
N TYR A 93 -0.82 4.31 -11.63
CA TYR A 93 -0.31 5.35 -10.72
C TYR A 93 0.31 6.53 -11.46
N SER A 94 0.96 7.42 -10.71
CA SER A 94 1.77 8.51 -11.23
C SER A 94 3.02 7.99 -11.97
N GLU A 95 3.56 8.76 -12.90
CA GLU A 95 4.81 8.42 -13.62
C GLU A 95 6.05 8.61 -12.72
N GLU A 96 5.91 9.32 -11.60
CA GLU A 96 6.96 9.52 -10.61
C GLU A 96 7.21 8.26 -9.75
N LEU A 97 6.22 7.37 -9.62
CA LEU A 97 6.36 6.08 -8.95
C LEU A 97 7.12 5.09 -9.86
N ASN A 98 8.42 5.37 -10.01
CA ASN A 98 9.29 4.67 -10.96
C ASN A 98 9.80 3.32 -10.44
N ASP A 99 9.95 3.20 -9.13
CA ASP A 99 10.51 2.00 -8.51
C ASP A 99 9.41 1.02 -8.12
N PHE A 100 9.62 -0.25 -8.43
CA PHE A 100 8.71 -1.34 -8.04
C PHE A 100 8.86 -1.57 -6.52
N PRO A 101 7.92 -1.14 -5.67
CA PRO A 101 8.07 -1.10 -4.21
C PRO A 101 8.05 -2.49 -3.57
N PHE A 102 7.84 -3.52 -4.38
CA PHE A 102 7.91 -4.93 -4.00
C PHE A 102 9.33 -5.49 -4.00
N LEU A 103 10.29 -4.89 -4.72
CA LEU A 103 11.66 -5.43 -4.79
C LEU A 103 12.30 -5.46 -3.41
N ASP A 104 12.27 -4.35 -2.68
CA ASP A 104 12.82 -4.26 -1.33
C ASP A 104 12.16 -5.24 -0.36
N ALA A 105 10.84 -5.42 -0.53
CA ALA A 105 10.06 -6.30 0.31
C ALA A 105 10.34 -7.79 0.03
N ILE A 106 10.83 -8.13 -1.17
CA ILE A 106 11.23 -9.47 -1.59
C ILE A 106 12.68 -9.76 -1.20
N GLU A 107 13.58 -8.80 -1.42
CA GLU A 107 15.02 -8.93 -1.14
C GLU A 107 15.33 -9.01 0.37
N MET A 108 14.54 -8.37 1.23
CA MET A 108 14.73 -8.39 2.68
C MET A 108 14.09 -9.60 3.40
N GLY A 109 13.99 -10.76 2.72
CA GLY A 109 13.45 -11.99 3.30
C GLY A 109 11.92 -12.11 3.18
N GLY A 110 11.36 -11.71 2.04
CA GLY A 110 9.95 -11.39 1.86
C GLY A 110 8.94 -12.45 2.27
N HIS A 111 8.22 -12.18 3.37
CA HIS A 111 7.02 -12.91 3.77
C HIS A 111 5.83 -12.70 2.83
N LEU A 112 5.82 -11.60 2.07
CA LEU A 112 4.79 -11.28 1.07
C LEU A 112 4.58 -12.45 0.09
N ILE A 113 5.67 -13.04 -0.38
CA ILE A 113 5.65 -14.03 -1.46
C ILE A 113 5.17 -15.40 -0.98
N SER A 114 5.21 -15.64 0.34
CA SER A 114 4.77 -16.93 0.91
C SER A 114 3.26 -17.06 0.97
N SER A 115 2.53 -15.95 0.92
CA SER A 115 1.06 -15.93 1.02
C SER A 115 0.38 -15.46 -0.26
N LEU A 116 1.08 -14.72 -1.11
CA LEU A 116 0.51 -14.14 -2.33
C LEU A 116 0.05 -15.23 -3.31
N CYS A 117 -1.24 -15.21 -3.63
CA CYS A 117 -1.88 -16.15 -4.56
C CYS A 117 -2.27 -15.48 -5.87
N TYR A 118 -2.49 -14.16 -5.85
CA TYR A 118 -2.89 -13.38 -7.01
C TYR A 118 -2.13 -12.06 -7.07
N LEU A 119 -1.43 -11.85 -8.18
CA LEU A 119 -0.74 -10.62 -8.50
C LEU A 119 -1.24 -10.07 -9.83
N HIS A 120 -1.81 -8.86 -9.81
CA HIS A 120 -2.20 -8.15 -11.01
C HIS A 120 -1.56 -6.77 -11.03
N ILE A 121 -0.71 -6.55 -12.03
CA ILE A 121 0.00 -5.31 -12.25
C ILE A 121 -0.32 -4.79 -13.65
N TYR A 122 -0.76 -3.55 -13.78
CA TYR A 122 -1.09 -2.97 -15.08
C TYR A 122 -0.89 -1.46 -15.14
N GLY A 123 -0.68 -0.96 -16.36
CA GLY A 123 -0.43 0.46 -16.59
C GLY A 123 0.94 0.94 -16.06
N TRP A 124 1.87 0.02 -15.80
CA TRP A 124 3.24 0.33 -15.37
C TRP A 124 4.17 0.36 -16.59
N SER A 125 4.36 1.54 -17.18
CA SER A 125 5.11 1.72 -18.44
C SER A 125 6.60 1.38 -18.33
N HIS A 126 7.19 1.53 -17.14
CA HIS A 126 8.61 1.31 -16.89
C HIS A 126 8.96 -0.09 -16.33
N LEU A 127 7.97 -0.94 -16.06
CA LEU A 127 8.19 -2.27 -15.51
C LEU A 127 8.82 -3.19 -16.57
N LYS A 128 10.11 -3.50 -16.40
CA LYS A 128 10.86 -4.34 -17.35
C LYS A 128 10.81 -5.82 -17.01
N SER A 129 10.81 -6.15 -15.73
CA SER A 129 10.88 -7.51 -15.22
C SER A 129 10.29 -7.56 -13.82
N LEU A 130 9.77 -8.74 -13.45
CA LEU A 130 9.45 -9.08 -12.07
C LEU A 130 10.64 -9.83 -11.46
N PRO A 131 10.82 -9.76 -10.13
CA PRO A 131 11.79 -10.61 -9.43
C PRO A 131 11.45 -12.09 -9.62
N GLU A 132 12.47 -12.95 -9.73
CA GLU A 132 12.32 -14.41 -9.93
C GLU A 132 11.60 -15.11 -8.76
N GLN A 133 11.53 -14.45 -7.62
CA GLN A 133 10.97 -14.99 -6.39
C GLN A 133 9.45 -14.96 -6.34
N ILE A 134 8.77 -14.27 -7.28
CA ILE A 134 7.31 -14.19 -7.42
C ILE A 134 6.75 -15.35 -8.26
#